data_AF-A0A968B4Q5-F1
#
_entry.id   AF-A0A968B4Q5-F1
#
_cell.length_a   1.000
_cell.length_b   1.000
_cell.length_c   1.000
_cell.angle_alpha   90.00
_cell.angle_beta   90.00
_cell.angle_gamma   90.00
#
_symmetry.space_group_name_H-M   'P 1'
#
loop_
_entity.id
_entity.type
_entity.pdbx_description
1 polymer ?
#
loop_
_entity_poly.entity_id
_entity_poly.type
_entity_poly.pdbx_seq_one_letter_code
_entity_poly.pdbx_strand_id
1 'polypeptide(L)' 'MTIRRKDRTIVFPVSERDQLRELLKDKLWWDRRSNRWSGRGDLDEIKQILEEAGYEVKMSGRPPA' A
#
# COMPACT_ATOMS: atom_id res chain seq x y z
N MET A 1 -5.42 -6.64 2.69
CA MET A 1 -4.35 -6.13 1.79
C MET A 1 -2.97 -6.45 2.36
N THR A 2 -1.93 -6.47 1.54
CA THR A 2 -0.55 -6.73 2.01
C THR A 2 0.42 -5.63 1.57
N ILE A 3 1.10 -5.00 2.52
CA ILE A 3 2.16 -4.02 2.26
C ILE A 3 3.51 -4.66 2.52
N ARG A 4 4.37 -4.72 1.51
CA ARG A 4 5.75 -5.21 1.64
C ARG A 4 6.64 -4.08 2.12
N ARG A 5 7.23 -4.21 3.31
CA ARG A 5 8.13 -3.17 3.87
C ARG A 5 9.43 -3.01 3.10
N LYS A 6 9.97 -4.12 2.57
CA LYS A 6 11.27 -4.15 1.87
C LYS A 6 11.29 -3.30 0.60
N ASP A 7 10.24 -3.42 -0.19
CA ASP A 7 10.13 -2.82 -1.53
C ASP A 7 8.94 -1.86 -1.66
N ARG A 8 8.23 -1.60 -0.55
CA ARG A 8 7.07 -0.71 -0.47
C ARG A 8 5.92 -1.08 -1.41
N THR A 9 5.93 -2.31 -1.94
CA THR A 9 4.84 -2.81 -2.78
C THR A 9 3.57 -2.99 -1.97
N ILE A 10 2.46 -2.49 -2.47
CA ILE A 10 1.12 -2.73 -1.93
C ILE A 10 0.41 -3.72 -2.83
N VAL A 11 0.00 -4.85 -2.27
CA VAL A 11 -0.76 -5.91 -2.93
C VAL A 11 -2.19 -5.86 -2.45
N PHE A 12 -3.11 -5.65 -3.38
CA PHE A 12 -4.54 -5.55 -3.12
C PHE A 12 -5.34 -6.09 -4.31
N PRO A 13 -6.58 -6.53 -4.08
CA PRO A 13 -7.46 -6.97 -5.16
C PRO A 13 -7.79 -5.81 -6.12
N VAL A 14 -7.90 -6.12 -7.41
CA VAL A 14 -8.15 -5.11 -8.47
C VAL A 14 -9.48 -4.37 -8.25
N SER A 15 -10.47 -5.04 -7.64
CA SER A 15 -11.78 -4.44 -7.31
C SER A 15 -11.69 -3.21 -6.41
N GLU A 16 -10.68 -3.15 -5.53
CA GLU A 16 -10.51 -2.05 -4.57
C GLU A 16 -9.52 -1.00 -5.06
N ARG A 17 -8.93 -1.20 -6.24
CA ARG A 17 -7.93 -0.31 -6.81
C ARG A 17 -8.41 1.13 -6.92
N ASP A 18 -9.63 1.34 -7.41
CA ASP A 18 -10.13 2.70 -7.64
C ASP A 18 -10.36 3.44 -6.31
N GLN A 19 -10.93 2.78 -5.29
CA GLN A 19 -11.03 3.34 -3.94
C GLN A 19 -9.66 3.64 -3.33
N LEU A 20 -8.70 2.72 -3.46
CA LEU A 20 -7.35 2.90 -2.95
C LEU A 20 -6.61 4.03 -3.65
N ARG A 21 -6.83 4.22 -4.95
CA ARG A 21 -6.30 5.36 -5.70
C ARG A 21 -6.91 6.68 -5.27
N GLU A 22 -8.18 6.70 -4.86
CA GLU A 22 -8.78 7.91 -4.31
C GLU A 22 -8.29 8.22 -2.89
N LEU A 23 -8.26 7.21 -2.02
CA LEU A 23 -7.79 7.33 -0.64
C LEU A 23 -6.30 7.68 -0.55
N LEU A 24 -5.47 7.08 -1.42
CA LEU A 24 -4.02 7.23 -1.40
C LEU A 24 -3.50 8.00 -2.63
N LYS A 25 -4.29 8.94 -3.16
CA LYS A 25 -4.04 9.64 -4.44
C LYS A 25 -2.59 10.13 -4.65
N ASP A 26 -1.99 10.71 -3.60
CA ASP A 26 -0.61 11.21 -3.62
C ASP A 26 0.41 10.25 -3.02
N LYS A 27 -0.07 9.19 -2.33
CA LYS A 27 0.74 8.21 -1.60
C LYS A 27 0.81 6.85 -2.29
N LEU A 28 0.10 6.64 -3.39
CA LEU A 28 0.07 5.39 -4.14
C LEU A 28 0.46 5.65 -5.59
N TRP A 29 1.48 4.94 -6.07
CA TRP A 29 1.94 5.07 -7.44
C TRP A 29 2.10 3.71 -8.09
N TRP A 30 1.89 3.66 -9.40
CA TRP A 30 2.09 2.45 -10.18
C TRP A 30 3.51 2.41 -10.72
N ASP A 31 4.31 1.46 -10.23
CA ASP A 31 5.63 1.16 -10.77
C ASP A 31 5.48 0.35 -12.06
N ARG A 32 5.72 1.01 -13.20
CA ARG A 32 5.64 0.39 -14.54
C ARG A 32 6.73 -0.65 -14.77
N ARG A 33 7.87 -0.53 -14.08
CA ARG A 33 9.02 -1.44 -14.27
C ARG A 33 8.75 -2.83 -13.72
N SER A 34 8.09 -2.90 -12.56
CA SER A 34 7.77 -4.16 -11.87
C SER A 34 6.30 -4.54 -12.01
N ASN A 35 5.51 -3.73 -12.73
CA ASN A 35 4.06 -3.81 -12.87
C ASN A 35 3.35 -3.98 -11.52
N ARG A 36 3.72 -3.15 -10.54
CA ARG A 36 3.25 -3.26 -9.15
C ARG A 36 2.88 -1.90 -8.58
N TRP A 37 1.92 -1.90 -7.67
CA TRP A 37 1.58 -0.70 -6.91
C TRP A 37 2.57 -0.52 -5.77
N SER A 38 3.13 0.67 -5.63
CA SER A 38 4.07 1.02 -4.58
C SER A 38 3.54 2.21 -3.77
N GLY A 39 3.77 2.17 -2.47
CA GLY A 39 3.50 3.29 -1.57
C GLY A 39 4.62 4.33 -1.64
N ARG A 40 4.25 5.59 -1.86
CA ARG A 40 5.11 6.77 -1.79
C ARG A 40 4.85 7.48 -0.44
N GLY A 41 5.90 7.71 0.33
CA GLY A 41 5.81 8.24 1.70
C GLY A 41 5.78 7.17 2.79
N ASP A 42 5.49 7.55 4.03
CA ASP A 42 5.55 6.66 5.18
C ASP A 42 4.51 5.53 5.10
N LEU A 43 5.01 4.29 5.23
CA LEU A 43 4.15 3.11 5.15
C LEU A 43 3.18 3.01 6.33
N ASP A 44 3.57 3.54 7.50
CA ASP A 44 2.72 3.58 8.69
C ASP A 44 1.56 4.57 8.51
N GLU A 45 1.78 5.73 7.90
CA GLU A 45 0.68 6.63 7.54
C GLU A 45 -0.29 5.98 6.54
N ILE A 46 0.25 5.31 5.51
CA ILE A 46 -0.57 4.60 4.52
C ILE A 46 -1.38 3.49 5.22
N LYS A 47 -0.77 2.74 6.13
CA LYS A 47 -1.46 1.71 6.91
C LYS A 47 -2.59 2.32 7.74
N GLN A 48 -2.32 3.42 8.43
CA GLN A 48 -3.31 4.08 9.28
C GLN A 48 -4.52 4.57 8.45
N ILE A 49 -4.30 5.24 7.32
CA ILE A 49 -5.38 5.70 6.42
C ILE A 49 -6.22 4.51 5.94
N LEU A 50 -5.58 3.40 5.60
CA LEU A 50 -6.26 2.20 5.16
C LEU A 50 -7.05 1.52 6.29
N GLU A 51 -6.49 1.45 7.50
CA GLU A 51 -7.20 0.93 8.67
C GLU A 51 -8.39 1.82 9.07
N GLU A 52 -8.26 3.14 9.01
CA GLU A 52 -9.35 4.08 9.25
C GLU A 52 -10.47 3.96 8.20
N ALA A 53 -10.12 3.65 6.95
CA ALA A 53 -11.08 3.33 5.90
C ALA A 53 -11.70 1.91 6.04
N GLY A 54 -11.31 1.15 7.07
CA GLY A 54 -11.86 -0.18 7.37
C GLY A 54 -11.16 -1.34 6.69
N TYR A 55 -10.00 -1.12 6.05
CA TYR A 55 -9.24 -2.18 5.41
C TYR A 55 -8.30 -2.89 6.39
N GLU A 56 -8.30 -4.23 6.35
CA GLU A 56 -7.31 -5.02 7.07
C GLU A 56 -5.96 -5.02 6.31
N VAL A 57 -4.97 -4.33 6.86
CA VAL A 57 -3.63 -4.22 6.27
C VAL A 57 -2.63 -5.12 6.98
N LYS A 58 -2.10 -6.10 6.26
CA LYS A 58 -1.00 -6.95 6.72
C LYS A 58 0.33 -6.42 6.21
N MET A 59 1.20 -5.99 7.11
CA MET A 59 2.57 -5.65 6.74
C MET A 59 3.39 -6.94 6.63
N SER A 60 4.00 -7.17 5.47
CA SER A 60 4.86 -8.31 5.17
C SER A 60 6.32 -7.86 5.05
N GLY A 61 7.20 -8.55 5.76
CA GLY A 61 8.63 -8.24 5.84
C GLY A 61 9.07 -8.07 7.30
N ARG A 62 10.19 -8.71 7.66
CA ARG A 62 10.82 -8.57 8.97
C ARG A 62 11.12 -7.08 9.19
N PRO A 63 10.79 -6.47 10.34
CA PRO A 63 11.33 -5.15 10.66
C PRO A 63 12.86 -5.22 10.56
N PRO A 64 13.54 -4.22 9.97
CA PRO A 64 15.00 -4.17 10.07
C PRO A 64 15.34 -4.22 11.57
N ALA A 65 16.20 -5.19 11.92
CA ALA A 65 16.69 -5.40 13.28
C ALA A 65 17.59 -4.24 13.72
#